data_AF-A0A1W1YGD2-F1
#
_entry.id   AF-A0A1W1YGD2-F1
#
_cell.length_a   1.000
_cell.length_b   1.000
_cell.length_c   1.000
_cell.angle_alpha   90.00
_cell.angle_beta   90.00
_cell.angle_gamma   90.00
#
_symmetry.space_group_name_H-M   'P 1'
#
loop_
_entity.id
_entity.type
_entity.pdbx_description
1 polymer ?
#
loop_
_entity_poly.entity_id
_entity_poly.type
_entity_poly.pdbx_seq_one_letter_code
_entity_poly.pdbx_strand_id
1 'polypeptide(L)'
;MSVRIRRMMCIVLAVCLLSFALPVFAEETDMKTLQERLISLGYEIGTADGIIGKKTSAAIMLVQTELKENGFKVQPTGIPDPDTVSLIMEENNADLLKTLRTGSWGSRVKTAQQQLIGLNLLYDSADGRYGANTESAVKAFEEAVAKQEPEKVKADGKLTPDEYDLLTGDLTKYHFEAPICFDDSHPEKLNGNYLYARHACLINAVTGETLLEKDADAQAEPASTTKIMTLITALSLCDPDKVITIPAEALDIPADSTKVPVTPGEKMTMKDLLYGMMIRSGNDAANSIAVLCSGSVDAFAEEMNKMAENLGMTNSHFVNPHGYTAEGHYTSARDLVTAARYGLTQPLFREIVTCLYYTLPVTAERKNPLISLKWEIFDPNSEYYIPHAAGVKSGYTSTAGFCYVGAYQENGVTLIAAVMGGRGRNMAWTDLRRLFAYGMQKTAEISQ
;
A
#
# COMPACT_ATOMS: atom_id res chain seq x y z
N MET A 1 -55.16 2.48 -68.69
CA MET A 1 -55.11 3.56 -69.71
C MET A 1 -53.77 4.29 -69.59
N SER A 2 -53.16 4.67 -70.73
CA SER A 2 -52.07 5.65 -70.97
C SER A 2 -50.97 5.86 -69.90
N VAL A 3 -49.67 5.62 -70.14
CA VAL A 3 -48.75 6.04 -71.24
C VAL A 3 -48.37 7.53 -71.24
N ARG A 4 -47.12 7.82 -70.87
CA ARG A 4 -46.13 8.79 -71.45
C ARG A 4 -44.87 8.73 -70.54
N ILE A 5 -43.64 8.33 -70.89
CA ILE A 5 -42.74 8.41 -72.09
C ILE A 5 -41.78 9.63 -72.07
N ARG A 6 -40.52 9.34 -71.65
CA ARG A 6 -39.22 9.93 -72.07
C ARG A 6 -38.90 11.38 -71.60
N ARG A 7 -37.63 11.84 -71.50
CA ARG A 7 -36.48 11.53 -72.41
C ARG A 7 -35.08 11.99 -71.90
N MET A 8 -34.03 11.16 -72.10
CA MET A 8 -32.56 11.47 -72.32
C MET A 8 -31.82 12.32 -71.24
N MET A 9 -30.48 12.33 -71.06
CA MET A 9 -29.26 11.73 -71.66
C MET A 9 -28.13 11.83 -70.57
N CYS A 10 -26.93 11.23 -70.61
CA CYS A 10 -26.24 10.25 -71.48
C CYS A 10 -25.12 9.53 -70.68
N ILE A 11 -24.40 8.59 -71.30
CA ILE A 11 -23.07 8.07 -70.88
C ILE A 11 -22.12 8.16 -72.09
N VAL A 12 -20.81 8.38 -71.86
CA VAL A 12 -19.62 7.81 -72.58
C VAL A 12 -18.38 8.64 -72.23
N LEU A 13 -17.34 7.99 -71.71
CA LEU A 13 -15.99 8.01 -72.30
C LEU A 13 -15.12 6.89 -71.71
N ALA A 14 -14.15 6.40 -72.48
CA ALA A 14 -13.30 5.27 -72.11
C ALA A 14 -11.81 5.58 -72.28
N VAL A 15 -11.02 5.08 -71.33
CA VAL A 15 -9.62 4.60 -71.43
C VAL A 15 -8.61 5.42 -72.24
N CYS A 16 -7.55 5.88 -71.55
CA CYS A 16 -6.19 5.74 -72.08
C CYS A 16 -5.16 5.67 -70.94
N LEU A 17 -4.34 4.61 -70.92
CA LEU A 17 -3.17 4.47 -70.05
C LEU A 17 -1.99 5.24 -70.63
N LEU A 18 -1.27 6.00 -69.81
CA LEU A 18 0.08 6.47 -70.11
C LEU A 18 0.84 6.78 -68.81
N SER A 19 1.62 5.81 -68.36
CA SER A 19 2.52 5.91 -67.22
C SER A 19 3.74 6.75 -67.58
N PHE A 20 4.13 7.74 -66.76
CA PHE A 20 5.54 8.13 -66.59
C PHE A 20 5.77 8.94 -65.30
N ALA A 21 6.86 8.60 -64.59
CA ALA A 21 7.50 9.34 -63.49
C ALA A 21 6.66 9.69 -62.24
N LEU A 22 6.73 8.81 -61.23
CA LEU A 22 6.46 9.15 -59.83
C LEU A 22 7.53 10.13 -59.31
N PRO A 23 7.16 11.18 -58.55
CA PRO A 23 7.98 11.61 -57.43
C PRO A 23 7.92 10.52 -56.36
N VAL A 24 9.07 10.19 -55.73
CA VAL A 24 9.11 9.24 -54.62
C VAL A 24 8.39 9.85 -53.43
N PHE A 25 7.15 9.42 -53.19
CA PHE A 25 6.47 9.65 -51.93
C PHE A 25 7.07 8.72 -50.87
N ALA A 26 7.39 9.28 -49.70
CA ALA A 26 7.69 8.46 -48.53
C ALA A 26 6.48 7.57 -48.21
N GLU A 27 6.73 6.32 -47.80
CA GLU A 27 5.66 5.37 -47.49
C GLU A 27 4.78 5.94 -46.38
N GLU A 28 3.45 5.97 -46.60
CA GLU A 28 2.49 6.20 -45.51
C GLU A 28 2.67 5.06 -44.51
N THR A 29 3.31 5.38 -43.38
CA THR A 29 3.51 4.46 -42.27
C THR A 29 2.16 3.90 -41.83
N ASP A 30 1.94 2.61 -42.00
CA ASP A 30 0.67 2.01 -41.60
C ASP A 30 0.50 2.05 -40.07
N MET A 31 -0.76 2.06 -39.62
CA MET A 31 -1.08 2.21 -38.20
C MET A 31 -0.57 1.04 -37.35
N LYS A 32 -0.31 -0.12 -37.96
CA LYS A 32 0.28 -1.28 -37.28
C LYS A 32 1.76 -1.06 -37.01
N THR A 33 2.50 -0.54 -37.98
CA THR A 33 3.92 -0.16 -37.85
C THR A 33 4.08 0.94 -36.79
N LEU A 34 3.18 1.93 -36.77
CA LEU A 34 3.13 2.93 -35.70
C LEU A 34 2.91 2.30 -34.31
N GLN A 35 1.98 1.36 -34.17
CA GLN A 35 1.76 0.63 -32.92
C GLN A 35 3.00 -0.19 -32.52
N GLU A 36 3.65 -0.88 -33.46
CA GLU A 36 4.89 -1.63 -33.22
C GLU A 36 6.02 -0.72 -32.73
N ARG A 37 6.14 0.50 -33.28
CA ARG A 37 7.08 1.52 -32.80
C ARG A 37 6.74 2.03 -31.40
N LEU A 38 5.47 2.31 -31.11
CA LEU A 38 5.05 2.69 -29.75
C LEU A 38 5.35 1.57 -28.73
N ILE A 39 5.15 0.30 -29.11
CA ILE A 39 5.49 -0.85 -28.28
C ILE A 39 7.00 -0.95 -28.04
N SER A 40 7.85 -0.72 -29.07
CA SER A 40 9.31 -0.74 -28.90
C SER A 40 9.87 0.43 -28.10
N LEU A 41 9.16 1.57 -28.07
CA LEU A 41 9.40 2.69 -27.15
C LEU A 41 8.87 2.43 -25.72
N GLY A 42 8.24 1.27 -25.47
CA GLY A 42 7.80 0.81 -24.16
C GLY A 42 6.36 1.20 -23.77
N TYR A 43 5.52 1.63 -24.71
CA TYR A 43 4.12 1.98 -24.44
C TYR A 43 3.21 0.73 -24.46
N GLU A 44 2.54 0.43 -23.35
CA GLU A 44 1.67 -0.74 -23.19
C GLU A 44 0.28 -0.59 -23.83
N ILE A 45 0.26 -0.35 -25.14
CA ILE A 45 -0.97 -0.08 -25.91
C ILE A 45 -1.81 -1.33 -26.19
N GLY A 46 -1.20 -2.52 -26.18
CA GLY A 46 -1.82 -3.79 -26.55
C GLY A 46 -1.14 -4.41 -27.77
N THR A 47 -1.88 -5.20 -28.54
CA THR A 47 -1.42 -5.77 -29.81
C THR A 47 -1.39 -4.70 -30.90
N ALA A 48 -0.41 -4.76 -31.81
CA ALA A 48 -0.42 -3.98 -33.04
C ALA A 48 -1.37 -4.63 -34.07
N ASP A 49 -2.58 -4.06 -34.18
CA ASP A 49 -3.72 -4.55 -34.98
C ASP A 49 -4.18 -3.55 -36.07
N GLY A 50 -3.53 -2.39 -36.18
CA GLY A 50 -3.90 -1.27 -37.04
C GLY A 50 -5.01 -0.36 -36.48
N ILE A 51 -5.57 -0.65 -35.31
CA ILE A 51 -6.74 0.05 -34.75
C ILE A 51 -6.32 1.04 -33.66
N ILE A 52 -6.59 2.32 -33.89
CA ILE A 52 -6.32 3.39 -32.91
C ILE A 52 -7.36 3.37 -31.78
N GLY A 53 -7.18 2.45 -30.83
CA GLY A 53 -7.95 2.38 -29.59
C GLY A 53 -7.54 3.43 -28.55
N LYS A 54 -8.28 3.48 -27.43
CA LYS A 54 -8.06 4.45 -26.34
C LYS A 54 -6.62 4.48 -25.82
N LYS A 55 -5.97 3.32 -25.68
CA LYS A 55 -4.57 3.23 -25.22
C LYS A 55 -3.59 3.80 -26.24
N THR A 56 -3.75 3.47 -27.52
CA THR A 56 -2.94 4.00 -28.62
C THR A 56 -3.07 5.52 -28.70
N SER A 57 -4.30 6.03 -28.65
CA SER A 57 -4.58 7.47 -28.66
C SER A 57 -3.98 8.19 -27.44
N ALA A 58 -4.06 7.60 -26.25
CA ALA A 58 -3.40 8.13 -25.06
C ALA A 58 -1.86 8.15 -25.21
N ALA A 59 -1.26 7.09 -25.76
CA ALA A 59 0.19 7.01 -26.00
C ALA A 59 0.65 8.11 -26.98
N ILE A 60 -0.08 8.28 -28.09
CA ILE A 60 0.16 9.35 -29.06
C ILE A 60 0.04 10.74 -28.41
N MET A 61 -0.98 10.95 -27.56
CA MET A 61 -1.16 12.21 -26.83
C MET A 61 0.03 12.50 -25.89
N LEU A 62 0.50 11.48 -25.17
CA LEU A 62 1.64 11.61 -24.25
C LEU A 62 2.97 11.88 -25.00
N VAL A 63 3.14 11.30 -26.18
CA VAL A 63 4.24 11.61 -27.11
C VAL A 63 4.15 13.05 -27.61
N GLN A 64 2.98 13.47 -28.11
CA GLN A 64 2.76 14.81 -28.64
C GLN A 64 3.00 15.89 -27.57
N THR A 65 2.65 15.64 -26.31
CA THR A 65 2.97 16.55 -25.19
C THR A 65 4.49 16.73 -25.04
N GLU A 66 5.27 15.65 -25.02
CA GLU A 66 6.73 15.75 -24.84
C GLU A 66 7.42 16.41 -26.04
N LEU A 67 7.04 16.04 -27.26
CA LEU A 67 7.51 16.69 -28.49
C LEU A 67 7.21 18.21 -28.43
N LYS A 68 5.99 18.60 -28.04
CA LYS A 68 5.62 20.01 -27.89
C LYS A 68 6.42 20.75 -26.81
N GLU A 69 6.67 20.11 -25.67
CA GLU A 69 7.51 20.65 -24.59
C GLU A 69 8.97 20.86 -25.03
N ASN A 70 9.45 20.04 -25.97
CA ASN A 70 10.80 20.13 -26.55
C ASN A 70 10.84 20.94 -27.87
N GLY A 71 9.82 21.75 -28.12
CA GLY A 71 9.80 22.74 -29.21
C GLY A 71 9.36 22.23 -30.58
N PHE A 72 8.99 20.95 -30.72
CA PHE A 72 8.39 20.43 -31.95
C PHE A 72 6.97 20.98 -32.14
N LYS A 73 6.57 21.23 -33.40
CA LYS A 73 5.32 21.92 -33.75
C LYS A 73 4.09 20.99 -33.82
N VAL A 74 3.91 20.14 -32.82
CA VAL A 74 2.76 19.22 -32.70
C VAL A 74 1.74 19.68 -31.66
N GLN A 75 0.55 19.05 -31.64
CA GLN A 75 -0.48 19.30 -30.63
C GLN A 75 -0.92 17.98 -29.98
N PRO A 76 -1.13 17.92 -28.65
CA PRO A 76 -1.54 16.71 -27.94
C PRO A 76 -3.02 16.40 -28.18
N THR A 77 -3.31 15.88 -29.37
CA THR A 77 -4.65 15.50 -29.83
C THR A 77 -4.96 14.03 -29.56
N GLY A 78 -3.93 13.19 -29.42
CA GLY A 78 -4.07 11.73 -29.40
C GLY A 78 -4.43 11.14 -30.76
N ILE A 79 -4.29 11.90 -31.84
CA ILE A 79 -4.51 11.50 -33.23
C ILE A 79 -3.14 11.43 -33.91
N PRO A 80 -2.80 10.36 -34.65
CA PRO A 80 -1.53 10.23 -35.33
C PRO A 80 -1.52 11.03 -36.64
N ASP A 81 -1.32 12.35 -36.54
CA ASP A 81 -1.06 13.19 -37.70
C ASP A 81 0.32 12.88 -38.34
N PRO A 82 0.53 13.19 -39.64
CA PRO A 82 1.75 12.80 -40.34
C PRO A 82 3.06 13.33 -39.72
N ASP A 83 3.05 14.54 -39.17
CA ASP A 83 4.23 15.13 -38.52
C ASP A 83 4.56 14.38 -37.22
N THR A 84 3.55 14.09 -36.40
CA THR A 84 3.67 13.25 -35.20
C THR A 84 4.18 11.85 -35.54
N VAL A 85 3.68 11.22 -36.61
CA VAL A 85 4.11 9.88 -37.03
C VAL A 85 5.56 9.86 -37.49
N SER A 86 6.00 10.86 -38.27
CA SER A 86 7.42 11.00 -38.66
C SER A 86 8.32 11.10 -37.43
N LEU A 87 7.97 11.98 -36.49
CA LEU A 87 8.76 12.19 -35.27
C LEU A 87 8.81 10.96 -34.35
N ILE A 88 7.78 10.11 -34.34
CA ILE A 88 7.77 8.82 -33.62
C ILE A 88 8.72 7.79 -34.26
N MET A 89 8.86 7.82 -35.58
CA MET A 89 9.69 6.88 -36.33
C MET A 89 11.18 7.23 -36.34
N GLU A 90 11.53 8.49 -36.10
CA GLU A 90 12.92 8.93 -35.97
C GLU A 90 13.61 8.33 -34.73
N GLU A 91 14.71 7.60 -34.94
CA GLU A 91 15.49 7.02 -33.84
C GLU A 91 16.14 8.07 -32.93
N ASN A 92 16.48 9.24 -33.47
CA ASN A 92 17.05 10.34 -32.68
C ASN A 92 16.07 10.87 -31.60
N ASN A 93 14.77 10.63 -31.75
CA ASN A 93 13.76 11.01 -30.77
C ASN A 93 13.49 9.89 -29.75
N ALA A 94 14.07 8.69 -29.91
CA ALA A 94 13.68 7.51 -29.16
C ALA A 94 13.80 7.71 -27.64
N ASP A 95 14.88 8.31 -27.16
CA ASP A 95 15.12 8.45 -25.71
C ASP A 95 14.20 9.51 -25.10
N LEU A 96 13.96 10.62 -25.82
CA LEU A 96 12.94 11.61 -25.47
C LEU A 96 11.55 10.96 -25.34
N LEU A 97 11.18 10.10 -26.29
CA LEU A 97 9.89 9.42 -26.30
C LEU A 97 9.78 8.28 -25.28
N LYS A 98 10.90 7.71 -24.81
CA LYS A 98 10.96 6.73 -23.72
C LYS A 98 10.91 7.36 -22.32
N THR A 99 11.19 8.65 -22.17
CA THR A 99 11.18 9.37 -20.88
C THR A 99 9.83 9.18 -20.15
N LEU A 100 9.86 8.84 -18.87
CA LEU A 100 8.68 8.75 -18.01
C LEU A 100 8.42 10.09 -17.32
N ARG A 101 7.16 10.52 -17.27
CA ARG A 101 6.72 11.83 -16.78
C ARG A 101 5.29 11.76 -16.27
N THR A 102 4.79 12.83 -15.66
CA THR A 102 3.37 12.96 -15.31
C THR A 102 2.48 12.65 -16.51
N GLY A 103 1.58 11.67 -16.32
CA GLY A 103 0.72 11.11 -17.37
C GLY A 103 1.22 9.79 -17.99
N SER A 104 2.44 9.33 -17.74
CA SER A 104 2.91 7.98 -18.14
C SER A 104 2.18 6.85 -17.38
N TRP A 105 2.09 5.66 -17.98
CA TRP A 105 1.58 4.45 -17.32
C TRP A 105 2.30 3.17 -17.77
N GLY A 106 2.09 2.08 -17.04
CA GLY A 106 2.54 0.72 -17.39
C GLY A 106 3.57 0.15 -16.43
N SER A 107 4.14 -1.01 -16.79
CA SER A 107 5.15 -1.73 -15.99
C SER A 107 6.39 -0.88 -15.69
N ARG A 108 6.92 -0.12 -16.65
CA ARG A 108 8.07 0.78 -16.43
C ARG A 108 7.80 1.78 -15.30
N VAL A 109 6.63 2.44 -15.32
CA VAL A 109 6.21 3.33 -14.23
C VAL A 109 6.11 2.59 -12.91
N LYS A 110 5.52 1.39 -12.92
CA LYS A 110 5.37 0.56 -11.72
C LYS A 110 6.73 0.15 -11.13
N THR A 111 7.70 -0.22 -11.96
CA THR A 111 9.08 -0.54 -11.55
C THR A 111 9.78 0.67 -10.95
N ALA A 112 9.68 1.84 -11.58
CA ALA A 112 10.22 3.08 -11.02
C ALA A 112 9.57 3.42 -9.66
N GLN A 113 8.25 3.34 -9.54
CA GLN A 113 7.53 3.50 -8.27
C GLN A 113 8.01 2.50 -7.22
N GLN A 114 8.23 1.23 -7.57
CA GLN A 114 8.76 0.21 -6.64
C GLN A 114 10.16 0.56 -6.13
N GLN A 115 11.06 1.09 -6.97
CA GLN A 115 12.38 1.54 -6.52
C GLN A 115 12.28 2.79 -5.63
N LEU A 116 11.46 3.78 -6.00
CA LEU A 116 11.23 4.97 -5.18
C LEU A 116 10.61 4.64 -3.81
N ILE A 117 9.77 3.60 -3.74
CA ILE A 117 9.28 3.02 -2.48
C ILE A 117 10.43 2.34 -1.72
N GLY A 118 11.30 1.59 -2.41
CA GLY A 118 12.52 1.00 -1.83
C GLY A 118 13.46 2.04 -1.20
N LEU A 119 13.56 3.21 -1.83
CA LEU A 119 14.38 4.36 -1.41
C LEU A 119 13.70 5.27 -0.37
N ASN A 120 12.51 4.90 0.12
CA ASN A 120 11.67 5.73 0.99
C ASN A 120 11.15 7.07 0.41
N LEU A 121 11.33 7.33 -0.88
CA LEU A 121 10.96 8.58 -1.57
C LEU A 121 9.48 8.65 -2.00
N LEU A 122 8.84 7.51 -2.28
CA LEU A 122 7.43 7.45 -2.65
C LEU A 122 6.60 6.70 -1.60
N TYR A 123 5.50 7.30 -1.12
CA TYR A 123 4.62 6.72 -0.10
C TYR A 123 3.30 6.13 -0.61
N ASP A 124 2.99 6.30 -1.89
CA ASP A 124 1.82 5.66 -2.51
C ASP A 124 2.11 4.21 -2.90
N SER A 125 1.06 3.47 -3.27
CA SER A 125 1.22 2.15 -3.89
C SER A 125 1.77 2.27 -5.33
N ALA A 126 2.60 1.32 -5.75
CA ALA A 126 3.03 1.21 -7.15
C ALA A 126 1.88 0.73 -8.05
N ASP A 127 1.05 1.68 -8.49
CA ASP A 127 -0.15 1.48 -9.31
C ASP A 127 0.13 1.47 -10.83
N GLY A 128 1.35 1.84 -11.23
CA GLY A 128 1.75 1.98 -12.63
C GLY A 128 1.20 3.23 -13.31
N ARG A 129 0.88 4.30 -12.56
CA ARG A 129 0.46 5.62 -13.08
C ARG A 129 1.36 6.72 -12.54
N TYR A 130 1.98 7.47 -13.43
CA TYR A 130 2.92 8.51 -13.06
C TYR A 130 2.13 9.80 -12.77
N GLY A 131 1.90 10.08 -11.49
CA GLY A 131 1.23 11.29 -11.00
C GLY A 131 2.16 12.20 -10.20
N ALA A 132 1.61 13.30 -9.67
CA ALA A 132 2.38 14.33 -8.95
C ALA A 132 3.24 13.79 -7.78
N ASN A 133 2.79 12.75 -7.07
CA ASN A 133 3.56 12.12 -6.01
C ASN A 133 4.73 11.29 -6.55
N THR A 134 4.57 10.65 -7.72
CA THR A 134 5.68 9.97 -8.43
C THR A 134 6.67 10.99 -8.97
N GLU A 135 6.20 12.09 -9.57
CA GLU A 135 7.04 13.22 -10.03
C GLU A 135 7.86 13.82 -8.87
N SER A 136 7.23 14.04 -7.71
CA SER A 136 7.90 14.57 -6.52
C SER A 136 8.94 13.61 -5.95
N ALA A 137 8.64 12.30 -5.94
CA ALA A 137 9.58 11.28 -5.51
C ALA A 137 10.78 11.15 -6.46
N VAL A 138 10.55 11.29 -7.78
CA VAL A 138 11.60 11.33 -8.79
C VAL A 138 12.48 12.58 -8.64
N LYS A 139 11.90 13.77 -8.39
CA LYS A 139 12.68 14.97 -8.05
C LYS A 139 13.57 14.76 -6.83
N ALA A 140 13.06 14.12 -5.78
CA ALA A 140 13.86 13.81 -4.59
C ALA A 140 15.00 12.81 -4.87
N PHE A 141 14.81 11.88 -5.83
CA PHE A 141 15.86 10.98 -6.31
C PHE A 141 16.92 11.73 -7.14
N GLU A 142 16.48 12.55 -8.10
CA GLU A 142 17.34 13.41 -8.93
C GLU A 142 18.17 14.35 -8.03
N GLU A 143 17.56 15.01 -7.03
CA GLU A 143 18.26 15.85 -6.05
C GLU A 143 19.26 15.08 -5.17
N ALA A 144 19.00 13.81 -4.86
CA ALA A 144 19.93 12.97 -4.10
C ALA A 144 21.16 12.60 -4.94
N VAL A 145 20.96 12.23 -6.21
CA VAL A 145 22.04 11.91 -7.16
C VAL A 145 22.84 13.17 -7.54
N ALA A 146 22.17 14.30 -7.81
CA ALA A 146 22.80 15.55 -8.23
C ALA A 146 23.76 16.16 -7.18
N LYS A 147 23.63 15.78 -5.90
CA LYS A 147 24.61 16.14 -4.85
C LYS A 147 25.99 15.52 -5.07
N GLN A 148 26.09 14.49 -5.90
CA GLN A 148 27.31 13.71 -6.15
C GLN A 148 27.72 13.72 -7.63
N GLU A 149 26.75 13.60 -8.54
CA GLU A 149 26.94 13.61 -9.99
C GLU A 149 25.91 14.57 -10.65
N PRO A 150 26.09 15.91 -10.54
CA PRO A 150 25.15 16.91 -11.05
C PRO A 150 25.02 16.92 -12.58
N GLU A 151 25.96 16.32 -13.31
CA GLU A 151 25.92 16.15 -14.76
C GLU A 151 25.13 14.92 -15.22
N LYS A 152 24.74 14.02 -14.29
CA LYS A 152 24.05 12.76 -14.61
C LYS A 152 22.53 12.87 -14.64
N VAL A 153 21.97 13.84 -13.93
CA VAL A 153 20.52 13.95 -13.71
C VAL A 153 20.10 15.41 -13.68
N LYS A 154 18.82 15.67 -13.93
CA LYS A 154 18.23 17.01 -13.77
C LYS A 154 16.99 16.92 -12.90
N ALA A 155 16.94 17.71 -11.82
CA ALA A 155 15.82 17.75 -10.88
C ALA A 155 14.56 18.41 -11.47
N ASP A 156 13.94 17.78 -12.47
CA ASP A 156 12.70 18.24 -13.12
C ASP A 156 11.52 17.24 -13.06
N GLY A 157 11.74 16.04 -12.49
CA GLY A 157 10.69 15.04 -12.27
C GLY A 157 10.34 14.23 -13.51
N LYS A 158 11.30 14.04 -14.43
CA LYS A 158 11.17 13.20 -15.61
C LYS A 158 12.30 12.18 -15.61
N LEU A 159 11.97 10.88 -15.55
CA LEU A 159 12.98 9.85 -15.70
C LEU A 159 13.29 9.65 -17.19
N THR A 160 14.39 10.22 -17.68
CA THR A 160 15.00 9.82 -18.95
C THR A 160 15.40 8.33 -18.91
N PRO A 161 15.74 7.69 -20.06
CA PRO A 161 16.23 6.31 -20.06
C PRO A 161 17.46 6.12 -19.15
N ASP A 162 18.42 7.03 -19.18
CA ASP A 162 19.63 6.97 -18.34
C ASP A 162 19.29 7.11 -16.85
N GLU A 163 18.38 8.01 -16.47
CA GLU A 163 17.91 8.15 -15.08
C GLU A 163 17.06 6.96 -14.61
N TYR A 164 16.30 6.34 -15.52
CA TYR A 164 15.54 5.11 -15.24
C TYR A 164 16.47 3.91 -15.01
N ASP A 165 17.48 3.74 -15.85
CA ASP A 165 18.50 2.70 -15.71
C ASP A 165 19.35 2.95 -14.45
N LEU A 166 19.58 4.21 -14.07
CA LEU A 166 20.21 4.57 -12.81
C LEU A 166 19.35 4.18 -11.60
N LEU A 167 18.08 4.61 -11.57
CA LEU A 167 17.12 4.31 -10.50
C LEU A 167 16.89 2.81 -10.30
N THR A 168 17.02 2.02 -11.37
CA THR A 168 16.82 0.56 -11.34
C THR A 168 18.11 -0.25 -11.24
N GLY A 169 19.27 0.42 -11.21
CA GLY A 169 20.61 -0.17 -11.13
C GLY A 169 21.21 -0.19 -9.72
N ASP A 170 22.54 -0.16 -9.66
CA ASP A 170 23.29 -0.13 -8.40
C ASP A 170 23.41 1.31 -7.86
N LEU A 171 22.70 1.57 -6.75
CA LEU A 171 22.66 2.87 -6.08
C LEU A 171 23.61 2.96 -4.86
N THR A 172 24.41 1.92 -4.57
CA THR A 172 25.25 1.85 -3.36
C THR A 172 26.23 3.03 -3.25
N LYS A 173 26.78 3.50 -4.37
CA LYS A 173 27.69 4.65 -4.41
C LYS A 173 27.05 5.97 -3.94
N TYR A 174 25.73 6.10 -4.01
CA TYR A 174 25.02 7.32 -3.61
C TYR A 174 24.71 7.38 -2.11
N HIS A 175 25.05 6.35 -1.33
CA HIS A 175 24.92 6.33 0.13
C HIS A 175 23.48 6.61 0.63
N PHE A 176 22.47 6.06 -0.06
CA PHE A 176 21.08 6.12 0.41
C PHE A 176 20.91 5.37 1.75
N GLU A 177 20.58 6.11 2.81
CA GLU A 177 20.01 5.51 4.02
C GLU A 177 18.53 5.19 3.77
N ALA A 178 18.28 4.02 3.17
CA ALA A 178 16.93 3.61 2.79
C ALA A 178 16.69 2.11 2.98
N PRO A 179 15.43 1.65 3.15
CA PRO A 179 15.13 0.27 3.52
C PRO A 179 15.64 -0.79 2.54
N ILE A 180 15.73 -0.48 1.25
CA ILE A 180 16.29 -1.37 0.22
C ILE A 180 17.82 -1.53 0.34
N CYS A 181 18.51 -0.58 0.98
CA CYS A 181 19.96 -0.55 1.14
C CYS A 181 20.44 -1.14 2.48
N PHE A 182 19.54 -1.57 3.36
CA PHE A 182 19.91 -2.09 4.67
C PHE A 182 20.45 -3.53 4.62
N ASP A 183 21.63 -3.72 5.19
CA ASP A 183 22.26 -5.02 5.35
C ASP A 183 21.71 -5.75 6.59
N ASP A 184 20.78 -6.69 6.35
CA ASP A 184 20.18 -7.53 7.40
C ASP A 184 21.19 -8.39 8.18
N SER A 185 22.45 -8.53 7.72
CA SER A 185 23.51 -9.24 8.46
C SER A 185 24.19 -8.38 9.55
N HIS A 186 23.95 -7.07 9.54
CA HIS A 186 24.44 -6.11 10.54
C HIS A 186 23.27 -5.39 11.24
N PRO A 187 22.41 -6.13 11.98
CA PRO A 187 21.21 -5.58 12.60
C PRO A 187 21.51 -4.43 13.56
N GLU A 188 22.70 -4.35 14.17
CA GLU A 188 23.12 -3.29 15.09
C GLU A 188 23.19 -1.88 14.46
N LYS A 189 23.25 -1.81 13.12
CA LYS A 189 23.27 -0.55 12.35
C LYS A 189 21.86 0.00 12.04
N LEU A 190 20.80 -0.69 12.47
CA LEU A 190 19.43 -0.28 12.18
C LEU A 190 19.10 1.10 12.79
N ASN A 191 18.46 1.94 11.98
CA ASN A 191 17.92 3.24 12.36
C ASN A 191 16.56 3.45 11.64
N GLY A 192 15.85 4.53 11.94
CA GLY A 192 14.52 4.80 11.34
C GLY A 192 14.51 4.96 9.82
N ASN A 193 15.61 5.38 9.20
CA ASN A 193 15.69 5.57 7.75
C ASN A 193 15.61 4.23 6.98
N TYR A 194 16.10 3.15 7.61
CA TYR A 194 16.09 1.78 7.08
C TYR A 194 14.76 1.02 7.26
N LEU A 195 13.71 1.67 7.77
CA LEU A 195 12.36 1.12 7.90
C LEU A 195 11.39 1.66 6.83
N TYR A 196 10.55 0.79 6.27
CA TYR A 196 9.52 1.16 5.28
C TYR A 196 8.30 1.87 5.90
N ALA A 197 7.97 1.55 7.15
CA ALA A 197 6.91 2.20 7.90
C ALA A 197 7.17 3.71 8.06
N ARG A 198 6.09 4.51 8.14
CA ARG A 198 6.19 5.94 8.46
C ARG A 198 6.58 6.13 9.92
N HIS A 199 5.91 5.40 10.81
CA HIS A 199 6.12 5.46 12.25
C HIS A 199 6.47 4.09 12.79
N ALA A 200 7.44 4.01 13.70
CA ALA A 200 7.85 2.79 14.36
C ALA A 200 8.31 3.05 15.79
N CYS A 201 8.05 2.09 16.68
CA CYS A 201 8.58 2.09 18.05
C CYS A 201 8.90 0.65 18.45
N LEU A 202 10.09 0.43 19.01
CA LEU A 202 10.54 -0.86 19.55
C LEU A 202 10.93 -0.65 21.01
N ILE A 203 10.38 -1.47 21.89
CA ILE A 203 10.66 -1.43 23.34
C ILE A 203 11.07 -2.79 23.87
N ASN A 204 11.87 -2.77 24.94
CA ASN A 204 11.99 -3.92 25.84
C ASN A 204 10.71 -4.00 26.70
N ALA A 205 10.00 -5.12 26.64
CA ALA A 205 8.70 -5.28 27.31
C ALA A 205 8.80 -5.29 28.84
N VAL A 206 9.94 -5.75 29.39
CA VAL A 206 10.16 -5.82 30.85
C VAL A 206 10.48 -4.43 31.38
N THR A 207 11.54 -3.79 30.89
CA THR A 207 12.00 -2.49 31.40
C THR A 207 11.09 -1.33 30.95
N GLY A 208 10.47 -1.42 29.78
CA GLY A 208 9.76 -0.32 29.12
C GLY A 208 10.70 0.64 28.38
N GLU A 209 11.99 0.33 28.30
CA GLU A 209 13.00 1.09 27.57
C GLU A 209 12.70 1.10 26.06
N THR A 210 12.78 2.28 25.44
CA THR A 210 12.70 2.41 23.97
C THR A 210 14.08 2.15 23.38
N LEU A 211 14.16 1.14 22.52
CA LEU A 211 15.41 0.71 21.86
C LEU A 211 15.57 1.39 20.49
N LEU A 212 14.48 1.58 19.75
CA LEU A 212 14.47 2.29 18.47
C LEU A 212 13.12 2.99 18.27
N GLU A 213 13.16 4.20 17.72
CA GLU A 213 11.99 4.96 17.31
C GLU A 213 12.17 5.62 15.94
N LYS A 214 11.06 5.80 15.24
CA LYS A 214 10.91 6.60 14.01
C LYS A 214 9.57 7.31 14.10
N ASP A 215 9.57 8.63 14.25
CA ASP A 215 8.36 9.45 14.39
C ASP A 215 7.32 8.84 15.34
N ALA A 216 7.78 8.26 16.46
CA ALA A 216 6.99 7.31 17.25
C ALA A 216 5.78 7.94 17.95
N ASP A 217 5.84 9.24 18.21
CA ASP A 217 4.78 10.05 18.85
C ASP A 217 3.83 10.71 17.85
N ALA A 218 4.09 10.60 16.54
CA ALA A 218 3.22 11.18 15.53
C ALA A 218 1.83 10.53 15.54
N GLN A 219 0.80 11.38 15.49
CA GLN A 219 -0.59 10.93 15.42
C GLN A 219 -0.87 10.34 14.02
N ALA A 220 -1.31 9.09 14.00
CA ALA A 220 -1.66 8.36 12.79
C ALA A 220 -2.93 7.52 13.01
N GLU A 221 -3.62 7.17 11.92
CA GLU A 221 -4.78 6.29 12.01
C GLU A 221 -4.36 4.88 12.48
N PRO A 222 -4.96 4.32 13.55
CA PRO A 222 -4.61 3.00 14.07
C PRO A 222 -4.98 1.84 13.14
N ALA A 223 -5.96 2.03 12.25
CA ALA A 223 -6.75 0.95 11.68
C ALA A 223 -7.16 -0.08 12.77
N SER A 224 -7.33 -1.36 12.43
CA SER A 224 -7.72 -2.39 13.41
C SER A 224 -6.72 -2.67 14.57
N THR A 225 -5.60 -1.94 14.70
CA THR A 225 -4.78 -2.00 15.93
C THR A 225 -5.52 -1.41 17.13
N THR A 226 -6.52 -0.54 16.92
CA THR A 226 -7.51 -0.08 17.94
C THR A 226 -8.08 -1.22 18.78
N LYS A 227 -8.24 -2.42 18.20
CA LYS A 227 -8.78 -3.59 18.91
C LYS A 227 -7.92 -4.08 20.08
N ILE A 228 -6.66 -3.64 20.19
CA ILE A 228 -5.82 -3.77 21.39
C ILE A 228 -6.48 -3.07 22.58
N MET A 229 -6.85 -1.79 22.41
CA MET A 229 -7.52 -1.00 23.44
C MET A 229 -8.93 -1.50 23.71
N THR A 230 -9.65 -1.98 22.69
CA THR A 230 -10.95 -2.63 22.87
C THR A 230 -10.86 -3.88 23.72
N LEU A 231 -9.86 -4.74 23.50
CA LEU A 231 -9.64 -5.94 24.32
C LEU A 231 -9.26 -5.57 25.76
N ILE A 232 -8.35 -4.61 25.94
CA ILE A 232 -7.95 -4.12 27.28
C ILE A 232 -9.18 -3.59 28.05
N THR A 233 -9.94 -2.71 27.42
CA THR A 233 -11.11 -2.05 28.03
C THR A 233 -12.20 -3.09 28.35
N ALA A 234 -12.50 -4.00 27.42
CA ALA A 234 -13.48 -5.06 27.63
C ALA A 234 -13.10 -5.99 28.81
N LEU A 235 -11.84 -6.39 28.92
CA LEU A 235 -11.35 -7.22 30.04
C LEU A 235 -11.39 -6.51 31.40
N SER A 236 -11.50 -5.17 31.42
CA SER A 236 -11.66 -4.38 32.65
C SER A 236 -13.12 -4.15 33.06
N LEU A 237 -14.06 -4.22 32.12
CA LEU A 237 -15.48 -3.90 32.32
C LEU A 237 -16.40 -5.13 32.36
N CYS A 238 -16.02 -6.21 31.67
CA CYS A 238 -16.88 -7.35 31.39
C CYS A 238 -16.29 -8.67 31.89
N ASP A 239 -17.14 -9.48 32.53
CA ASP A 239 -16.85 -10.89 32.82
C ASP A 239 -16.70 -11.67 31.49
N PRO A 240 -15.53 -12.26 31.20
CA PRO A 240 -15.30 -12.99 29.96
C PRO A 240 -16.11 -14.30 29.87
N ASP A 241 -16.48 -14.91 30.99
CA ASP A 241 -17.21 -16.18 31.03
C ASP A 241 -18.74 -15.99 31.01
N LYS A 242 -19.21 -14.74 31.08
CA LYS A 242 -20.62 -14.37 30.92
C LYS A 242 -21.15 -14.77 29.54
N VAL A 243 -22.26 -15.50 29.52
CA VAL A 243 -23.04 -15.73 28.29
C VAL A 243 -23.73 -14.43 27.88
N ILE A 244 -23.40 -13.95 26.69
CA ILE A 244 -23.99 -12.77 26.07
C ILE A 244 -24.99 -13.16 24.98
N THR A 245 -25.77 -12.18 24.52
CA THR A 245 -26.59 -12.29 23.31
C THR A 245 -26.10 -11.20 22.36
N ILE A 246 -25.81 -11.53 21.11
CA ILE A 246 -25.27 -10.56 20.14
C ILE A 246 -26.32 -9.46 19.89
N PRO A 247 -25.99 -8.17 20.08
CA PRO A 247 -26.91 -7.05 19.89
C PRO A 247 -27.22 -6.81 18.40
N ALA A 248 -28.23 -5.99 18.10
CA ALA A 248 -28.56 -5.62 16.71
C ALA A 248 -27.47 -4.73 16.10
N GLU A 249 -26.91 -3.87 16.95
CA GLU A 249 -25.82 -2.91 16.75
C GLU A 249 -24.50 -3.55 16.27
N ALA A 250 -24.40 -4.89 16.34
CA ALA A 250 -23.36 -5.67 15.66
C ALA A 250 -23.33 -5.43 14.14
N LEU A 251 -24.46 -5.04 13.54
CA LEU A 251 -24.61 -4.74 12.12
C LEU A 251 -24.34 -3.28 11.76
N ASP A 252 -24.22 -2.38 12.74
CA ASP A 252 -24.03 -0.93 12.56
C ASP A 252 -22.55 -0.61 12.26
N ILE A 253 -22.04 -1.21 11.19
CA ILE A 253 -20.65 -1.13 10.74
C ILE A 253 -20.58 -0.89 9.22
N PRO A 254 -19.52 -0.22 8.71
CA PRO A 254 -19.32 -0.02 7.27
C PRO A 254 -19.37 -1.32 6.47
N ALA A 255 -19.94 -1.28 5.27
CA ALA A 255 -20.27 -2.48 4.48
C ALA A 255 -19.05 -3.32 4.07
N ASP A 256 -17.89 -2.68 3.90
CA ASP A 256 -16.58 -3.26 3.57
C ASP A 256 -15.79 -3.76 4.80
N SER A 257 -16.35 -3.60 6.01
CA SER A 257 -15.74 -4.07 7.26
C SER A 257 -15.42 -5.56 7.27
N THR A 258 -14.33 -5.91 7.93
CA THR A 258 -14.07 -7.30 8.33
C THR A 258 -15.06 -7.73 9.42
N LYS A 259 -15.56 -8.96 9.31
CA LYS A 259 -16.62 -9.53 10.16
C LYS A 259 -16.25 -10.91 10.70
N VAL A 260 -16.75 -11.22 11.90
CA VAL A 260 -16.79 -12.56 12.49
C VAL A 260 -18.09 -13.24 12.02
N PRO A 261 -18.20 -14.57 11.96
CA PRO A 261 -19.47 -15.22 11.64
C PRO A 261 -20.50 -15.15 12.80
N VAL A 262 -20.78 -13.97 13.36
CA VAL A 262 -21.80 -13.73 14.42
C VAL A 262 -23.04 -13.05 13.86
N THR A 263 -24.21 -13.42 14.40
CA THR A 263 -25.52 -12.92 14.01
C THR A 263 -26.26 -12.35 15.22
N PRO A 264 -26.96 -11.20 15.13
CA PRO A 264 -27.82 -10.71 16.21
C PRO A 264 -28.76 -11.78 16.76
N GLY A 265 -28.89 -11.85 18.08
CA GLY A 265 -29.66 -12.88 18.78
C GLY A 265 -28.93 -14.20 19.05
N GLU A 266 -27.77 -14.47 18.44
CA GLU A 266 -26.93 -15.61 18.82
C GLU A 266 -26.43 -15.47 20.27
N LYS A 267 -26.19 -16.61 20.93
CA LYS A 267 -25.63 -16.69 22.28
C LYS A 267 -24.27 -17.38 22.26
N MET A 268 -23.31 -16.78 22.96
CA MET A 268 -21.93 -17.25 23.13
C MET A 268 -21.33 -16.61 24.38
N THR A 269 -20.13 -17.00 24.81
CA THR A 269 -19.45 -16.29 25.90
C THR A 269 -18.84 -14.97 25.39
N MET A 270 -18.60 -14.02 26.29
CA MET A 270 -17.81 -12.83 25.95
C MET A 270 -16.39 -13.23 25.49
N LYS A 271 -15.78 -14.25 26.10
CA LYS A 271 -14.48 -14.82 25.71
C LYS A 271 -14.46 -15.27 24.23
N ASP A 272 -15.47 -16.02 23.79
CA ASP A 272 -15.60 -16.42 22.37
C ASP A 272 -15.66 -15.19 21.42
N LEU A 273 -16.34 -14.13 21.85
CA LEU A 273 -16.51 -12.90 21.08
C LEU A 273 -15.20 -12.11 20.97
N LEU A 274 -14.41 -12.06 22.06
CA LEU A 274 -13.07 -11.46 22.09
C LEU A 274 -12.08 -12.25 21.21
N TYR A 275 -12.12 -13.59 21.24
CA TYR A 275 -11.37 -14.45 20.31
C TYR A 275 -11.75 -14.17 18.85
N GLY A 276 -13.04 -14.08 18.55
CA GLY A 276 -13.55 -13.67 17.24
C GLY A 276 -12.99 -12.31 16.81
N MET A 277 -13.12 -11.29 17.66
CA MET A 277 -12.65 -9.93 17.40
C MET A 277 -11.16 -9.89 17.04
N MET A 278 -10.30 -10.58 17.79
CA MET A 278 -8.85 -10.50 17.56
C MET A 278 -8.40 -11.32 16.35
N ILE A 279 -8.82 -12.57 16.23
CA ILE A 279 -8.36 -13.49 15.17
C ILE A 279 -8.92 -13.08 13.79
N ARG A 280 -10.19 -12.71 13.71
CA ARG A 280 -10.85 -12.33 12.45
C ARG A 280 -10.87 -10.82 12.20
N SER A 281 -10.40 -10.02 13.15
CA SER A 281 -10.45 -8.55 13.11
C SER A 281 -11.87 -7.98 13.03
N GLY A 282 -12.89 -8.71 13.52
CA GLY A 282 -14.31 -8.36 13.35
C GLY A 282 -14.70 -7.01 13.93
N ASN A 283 -15.25 -6.13 13.09
CA ASN A 283 -15.82 -4.85 13.51
C ASN A 283 -17.18 -5.03 14.20
N ASP A 284 -17.94 -6.03 13.75
CA ASP A 284 -19.20 -6.51 14.32
C ASP A 284 -19.04 -6.99 15.77
N ALA A 285 -18.00 -7.79 16.02
CA ALA A 285 -17.64 -8.25 17.35
C ALA A 285 -17.23 -7.07 18.24
N ALA A 286 -16.43 -6.13 17.72
CA ALA A 286 -16.00 -4.95 18.47
C ALA A 286 -17.17 -4.00 18.83
N ASN A 287 -18.11 -3.74 17.92
CA ASN A 287 -19.36 -3.01 18.24
C ASN A 287 -20.20 -3.77 19.27
N SER A 288 -20.33 -5.09 19.11
CA SER A 288 -21.06 -5.93 20.07
C SER A 288 -20.47 -5.82 21.47
N ILE A 289 -19.13 -5.90 21.60
CA ILE A 289 -18.41 -5.74 22.86
C ILE A 289 -18.67 -4.35 23.46
N ALA A 290 -18.62 -3.29 22.66
CA ALA A 290 -18.88 -1.93 23.12
C ALA A 290 -20.27 -1.76 23.73
N VAL A 291 -21.31 -2.18 23.00
CA VAL A 291 -22.70 -2.11 23.48
C VAL A 291 -22.93 -3.02 24.70
N LEU A 292 -22.33 -4.22 24.72
CA LEU A 292 -22.49 -5.16 25.84
C LEU A 292 -21.77 -4.75 27.12
N CYS A 293 -20.70 -3.95 27.03
CA CYS A 293 -19.92 -3.50 28.19
C CYS A 293 -20.27 -2.08 28.68
N SER A 294 -20.61 -1.15 27.78
CA SER A 294 -20.90 0.26 28.13
C SER A 294 -22.27 0.77 27.66
N GLY A 295 -23.11 -0.09 27.05
CA GLY A 295 -24.46 0.28 26.60
C GLY A 295 -24.54 0.99 25.25
N SER A 296 -23.44 1.59 24.77
CA SER A 296 -23.34 2.17 23.42
C SER A 296 -21.88 2.18 22.92
N VAL A 297 -21.69 2.41 21.62
CA VAL A 297 -20.37 2.61 21.00
C VAL A 297 -19.67 3.85 21.59
N ASP A 298 -20.39 4.96 21.70
CA ASP A 298 -19.84 6.23 22.22
C ASP A 298 -19.40 6.11 23.68
N ALA A 299 -20.22 5.51 24.54
CA ALA A 299 -19.88 5.29 25.95
C ALA A 299 -18.69 4.35 26.11
N PHE A 300 -18.53 3.36 25.22
CA PHE A 300 -17.33 2.51 25.23
C PHE A 300 -16.09 3.25 24.73
N ALA A 301 -16.22 4.15 23.75
CA ALA A 301 -15.12 5.00 23.29
C ALA A 301 -14.63 5.94 24.41
N GLU A 302 -15.54 6.48 25.24
CA GLU A 302 -15.16 7.19 26.47
C GLU A 302 -14.35 6.31 27.43
N GLU A 303 -14.75 5.07 27.67
CA GLU A 303 -13.98 4.13 28.51
C GLU A 303 -12.62 3.76 27.91
N MET A 304 -12.52 3.62 26.57
CA MET A 304 -11.24 3.44 25.88
C MET A 304 -10.32 4.66 26.06
N ASN A 305 -10.87 5.88 26.05
CA ASN A 305 -10.10 7.11 26.24
C ASN A 305 -9.66 7.30 27.71
N LYS A 306 -10.53 6.99 28.68
CA LYS A 306 -10.16 6.93 30.11
C LYS A 306 -9.04 5.89 30.34
N MET A 307 -9.13 4.73 29.69
CA MET A 307 -8.08 3.72 29.72
C MET A 307 -6.77 4.22 29.09
N ALA A 308 -6.85 4.91 27.95
CA ALA A 308 -5.68 5.51 27.29
C ALA A 308 -4.97 6.54 28.18
N GLU A 309 -5.73 7.43 28.82
CA GLU A 309 -5.23 8.40 29.80
C GLU A 309 -4.54 7.71 31.00
N ASN A 310 -5.18 6.69 31.58
CA ASN A 310 -4.62 5.89 32.68
C ASN A 310 -3.32 5.14 32.30
N LEU A 311 -3.13 4.82 31.01
CA LEU A 311 -1.91 4.21 30.47
C LEU A 311 -0.86 5.23 30.02
N GLY A 312 -1.16 6.54 30.06
CA GLY A 312 -0.25 7.60 29.61
C GLY A 312 -0.16 7.75 28.09
N MET A 313 -1.15 7.28 27.34
CA MET A 313 -1.20 7.35 25.87
C MET A 313 -1.61 8.75 25.40
N THR A 314 -0.70 9.71 25.49
CA THR A 314 -0.95 11.15 25.27
C THR A 314 -1.19 11.54 23.82
N ASN A 315 -0.92 10.63 22.86
CA ASN A 315 -1.09 10.85 21.42
C ASN A 315 -2.18 9.93 20.85
N SER A 316 -3.21 9.63 21.65
CA SER A 316 -4.32 8.73 21.28
C SER A 316 -5.70 9.33 21.56
N HIS A 317 -6.64 9.06 20.65
CA HIS A 317 -8.06 9.33 20.84
C HIS A 317 -8.91 8.33 20.03
N PHE A 318 -9.77 7.59 20.74
CA PHE A 318 -10.63 6.55 20.20
C PHE A 318 -12.07 7.05 20.08
N VAL A 319 -12.72 6.78 18.93
CA VAL A 319 -14.12 7.17 18.65
C VAL A 319 -14.98 5.97 18.24
N ASN A 320 -14.37 4.80 18.05
CA ASN A 320 -15.02 3.54 17.76
C ASN A 320 -14.14 2.37 18.23
N PRO A 321 -14.71 1.20 18.56
CA PRO A 321 -13.98 0.05 19.11
C PRO A 321 -13.26 -0.79 18.04
N HIS A 322 -13.47 -0.49 16.75
CA HIS A 322 -12.99 -1.35 15.67
C HIS A 322 -11.78 -0.80 14.90
N GLY A 323 -11.51 0.50 14.97
CA GLY A 323 -10.45 1.12 14.20
C GLY A 323 -10.78 1.28 12.72
N TYR A 324 -12.03 1.67 12.42
CA TYR A 324 -12.37 2.15 11.08
C TYR A 324 -12.14 3.67 11.07
N THR A 325 -11.69 4.19 9.93
CA THR A 325 -11.37 5.61 9.76
C THR A 325 -12.55 6.50 10.10
N ALA A 326 -12.33 7.43 11.01
CA ALA A 326 -13.32 8.39 11.50
C ALA A 326 -12.60 9.67 11.95
N GLU A 327 -13.30 10.81 11.90
CA GLU A 327 -12.72 12.09 12.33
C GLU A 327 -12.31 12.03 13.81
N GLY A 328 -11.13 12.56 14.12
CA GLY A 328 -10.54 12.50 15.46
C GLY A 328 -10.07 11.11 15.91
N HIS A 329 -10.04 10.08 15.04
CA HIS A 329 -9.56 8.74 15.42
C HIS A 329 -8.05 8.56 15.17
N TYR A 330 -7.24 8.57 16.21
CA TYR A 330 -5.78 8.48 16.08
C TYR A 330 -5.09 7.78 17.27
N THR A 331 -3.86 7.34 17.05
CA THR A 331 -2.90 6.82 18.04
C THR A 331 -1.49 7.18 17.60
N SER A 332 -0.49 6.96 18.44
CA SER A 332 0.92 6.93 18.03
C SER A 332 1.50 5.50 18.07
N ALA A 333 2.68 5.29 17.50
CA ALA A 333 3.39 4.02 17.59
C ALA A 333 3.87 3.74 19.03
N ARG A 334 4.26 4.79 19.78
CA ARG A 334 4.65 4.70 21.20
C ARG A 334 3.46 4.32 22.08
N ASP A 335 2.29 4.88 21.82
CA ASP A 335 1.07 4.58 22.55
C ASP A 335 0.61 3.14 22.30
N LEU A 336 0.73 2.65 21.06
CA LEU A 336 0.42 1.27 20.71
C LEU A 336 1.32 0.23 21.40
N VAL A 337 2.64 0.46 21.49
CA VAL A 337 3.52 -0.44 22.26
C VAL A 337 3.27 -0.33 23.77
N THR A 338 2.85 0.84 24.27
CA THR A 338 2.45 1.04 25.67
C THR A 338 1.20 0.24 26.02
N ALA A 339 0.15 0.34 25.19
CA ALA A 339 -1.06 -0.46 25.30
C ALA A 339 -0.77 -1.97 25.24
N ALA A 340 0.02 -2.42 24.25
CA ALA A 340 0.40 -3.82 24.12
C ALA A 340 1.25 -4.32 25.31
N ARG A 341 2.16 -3.51 25.84
CA ARG A 341 2.95 -3.84 27.04
C ARG A 341 2.06 -4.05 28.26
N TYR A 342 1.10 -3.15 28.50
CA TYR A 342 0.11 -3.33 29.56
C TYR A 342 -0.75 -4.58 29.33
N GLY A 343 -1.32 -4.73 28.14
CA GLY A 343 -2.17 -5.87 27.80
C GLY A 343 -1.45 -7.21 28.01
N LEU A 344 -0.20 -7.33 27.58
CA LEU A 344 0.59 -8.55 27.73
C LEU A 344 0.92 -8.93 29.19
N THR A 345 0.72 -8.04 30.18
CA THR A 345 0.76 -8.43 31.60
C THR A 345 -0.45 -9.27 32.01
N GLN A 346 -1.60 -9.09 31.36
CA GLN A 346 -2.86 -9.77 31.66
C GLN A 346 -2.88 -11.17 31.03
N PRO A 347 -3.09 -12.26 31.81
CA PRO A 347 -3.04 -13.63 31.28
C PRO A 347 -4.00 -13.89 30.11
N LEU A 348 -5.27 -13.50 30.24
CA LEU A 348 -6.29 -13.73 29.20
C LEU A 348 -6.09 -12.88 27.95
N PHE A 349 -5.56 -11.64 28.08
CA PHE A 349 -5.15 -10.86 26.91
C PHE A 349 -4.06 -11.60 26.13
N ARG A 350 -3.00 -12.06 26.82
CA ARG A 350 -1.88 -12.80 26.22
C ARG A 350 -2.36 -14.09 25.54
N GLU A 351 -3.23 -14.85 26.19
CA GLU A 351 -3.89 -16.04 25.65
C GLU A 351 -4.60 -15.73 24.31
N ILE A 352 -5.45 -14.70 24.30
CA ILE A 352 -6.23 -14.31 23.10
C ILE A 352 -5.34 -13.81 21.96
N VAL A 353 -4.39 -12.89 22.23
CA VAL A 353 -3.61 -12.24 21.15
C VAL A 353 -2.52 -13.12 20.54
N THR A 354 -2.13 -14.21 21.21
CA THR A 354 -1.19 -15.20 20.67
C THR A 354 -1.90 -16.38 19.99
N CYS A 355 -3.23 -16.41 20.01
CA CYS A 355 -4.01 -17.52 19.46
C CYS A 355 -4.08 -17.48 17.92
N LEU A 356 -3.55 -18.51 17.28
CA LEU A 356 -3.57 -18.65 15.81
C LEU A 356 -4.84 -19.34 15.28
N TYR A 357 -5.50 -20.18 16.09
CA TYR A 357 -6.67 -20.97 15.70
C TYR A 357 -7.64 -21.09 16.87
N TYR A 358 -8.92 -20.79 16.65
CA TYR A 358 -9.97 -20.93 17.66
C TYR A 358 -11.23 -21.54 17.06
N THR A 359 -11.92 -22.37 17.83
CA THR A 359 -13.19 -23.00 17.43
C THR A 359 -14.31 -22.35 18.23
N LEU A 360 -15.09 -21.49 17.58
CA LEU A 360 -16.25 -20.85 18.18
C LEU A 360 -17.35 -21.89 18.50
N PRO A 361 -18.31 -21.61 19.41
CA PRO A 361 -19.45 -22.50 19.63
C PRO A 361 -20.27 -22.69 18.35
N VAL A 362 -20.66 -23.93 18.06
CA VAL A 362 -21.60 -24.24 16.97
C VAL A 362 -22.98 -23.73 17.36
N THR A 363 -23.60 -22.96 16.48
CA THR A 363 -24.97 -22.44 16.62
C THR A 363 -25.80 -22.83 15.40
N ALA A 364 -27.12 -22.53 15.42
CA ALA A 364 -27.97 -22.75 14.25
C ALA A 364 -27.46 -21.99 13.00
N GLU A 365 -26.91 -20.79 13.22
CA GLU A 365 -26.36 -19.90 12.19
C GLU A 365 -24.91 -20.25 11.82
N ARG A 366 -24.09 -20.69 12.80
CA ARG A 366 -22.65 -20.91 12.64
C ARG A 366 -22.29 -22.37 12.32
N LYS A 367 -22.33 -22.72 11.03
CA LYS A 367 -21.99 -24.07 10.53
C LYS A 367 -20.49 -24.36 10.41
N ASN A 368 -19.65 -23.34 10.24
CA ASN A 368 -18.19 -23.49 10.26
C ASN A 368 -17.60 -22.65 11.42
N PRO A 369 -17.32 -23.28 12.57
CA PRO A 369 -16.87 -22.57 13.78
C PRO A 369 -15.38 -22.22 13.79
N LEU A 370 -14.55 -22.87 12.97
CA LEU A 370 -13.10 -22.70 13.01
C LEU A 370 -12.71 -21.36 12.38
N ILE A 371 -12.11 -20.50 13.20
CA ILE A 371 -11.46 -19.26 12.77
C ILE A 371 -9.94 -19.42 12.90
N SER A 372 -9.20 -18.82 11.97
CA SER A 372 -7.74 -18.85 11.99
C SER A 372 -7.12 -17.54 11.55
N LEU A 373 -5.96 -17.27 12.13
CA LEU A 373 -5.04 -16.22 11.77
C LEU A 373 -4.20 -16.71 10.59
N LYS A 374 -4.14 -15.91 9.52
CA LYS A 374 -3.42 -16.26 8.28
C LYS A 374 -2.39 -15.18 7.96
N TRP A 375 -1.47 -14.95 8.90
CA TRP A 375 -0.37 -14.00 8.73
C TRP A 375 0.91 -14.76 8.45
N GLU A 376 1.62 -14.28 7.45
CA GLU A 376 2.81 -14.90 6.86
C GLU A 376 3.94 -15.04 7.89
N ILE A 377 4.04 -14.10 8.84
CA ILE A 377 5.05 -14.10 9.92
C ILE A 377 4.95 -15.29 10.89
N PHE A 378 3.83 -16.00 10.92
CA PHE A 378 3.59 -17.17 11.80
C PHE A 378 3.56 -18.51 11.06
N ASP A 379 3.76 -18.52 9.73
CA ASP A 379 3.85 -19.74 8.92
C ASP A 379 5.32 -20.08 8.65
N PRO A 380 5.88 -21.18 9.20
CA PRO A 380 7.26 -21.59 8.96
C PRO A 380 7.64 -21.85 7.49
N ASN A 381 6.65 -21.92 6.59
CA ASN A 381 6.86 -22.08 5.15
C ASN A 381 6.92 -20.74 4.40
N SER A 382 6.74 -19.60 5.08
CA SER A 382 6.77 -18.27 4.48
C SER A 382 8.17 -17.64 4.47
N GLU A 383 8.48 -16.89 3.42
CA GLU A 383 9.67 -16.02 3.36
C GLU A 383 9.65 -14.89 4.43
N TYR A 384 8.46 -14.56 4.95
CA TYR A 384 8.28 -13.55 6.00
C TYR A 384 8.22 -14.15 7.41
N TYR A 385 8.41 -15.47 7.57
CA TYR A 385 8.37 -16.11 8.88
C TYR A 385 9.36 -15.45 9.85
N ILE A 386 8.88 -15.10 11.04
CA ILE A 386 9.72 -14.59 12.13
C ILE A 386 9.64 -15.62 13.26
N PRO A 387 10.65 -16.50 13.41
CA PRO A 387 10.76 -17.38 14.57
C PRO A 387 10.61 -16.56 15.86
N HIS A 388 9.93 -17.10 16.87
CA HIS A 388 9.71 -16.46 18.18
C HIS A 388 8.85 -15.18 18.19
N ALA A 389 8.30 -14.74 17.05
CA ALA A 389 7.24 -13.72 17.04
C ALA A 389 5.91 -14.28 17.55
N ALA A 390 5.14 -13.46 18.28
CA ALA A 390 3.83 -13.82 18.82
C ALA A 390 2.90 -12.61 18.92
N GLY A 391 1.66 -12.74 18.44
CA GLY A 391 0.67 -11.64 18.47
C GLY A 391 1.16 -10.36 17.78
N VAL A 392 0.56 -9.19 18.01
CA VAL A 392 -0.60 -8.89 18.86
C VAL A 392 -1.80 -8.49 17.99
N LYS A 393 -1.62 -7.55 17.05
CA LYS A 393 -2.69 -7.13 16.15
C LYS A 393 -2.17 -6.45 14.88
N SER A 394 -2.69 -6.86 13.72
CA SER A 394 -2.59 -6.11 12.45
C SER A 394 -3.78 -5.16 12.24
N GLY A 395 -3.55 -4.11 11.45
CA GLY A 395 -4.57 -3.21 10.93
C GLY A 395 -4.27 -2.78 9.50
N TYR A 396 -5.33 -2.50 8.74
CA TYR A 396 -5.22 -1.85 7.44
C TYR A 396 -6.49 -1.06 7.14
N THR A 397 -6.33 0.18 6.69
CA THR A 397 -7.30 0.92 5.87
C THR A 397 -6.54 1.57 4.72
N SER A 398 -7.22 2.07 3.69
CA SER A 398 -6.58 2.79 2.58
C SER A 398 -5.86 4.06 3.01
N THR A 399 -6.31 4.70 4.09
CA THR A 399 -5.77 5.94 4.65
C THR A 399 -4.68 5.70 5.70
N ALA A 400 -4.85 4.71 6.58
CA ALA A 400 -3.85 4.33 7.59
C ALA A 400 -2.63 3.62 7.01
N GLY A 401 -2.77 3.00 5.83
CA GLY A 401 -1.82 2.00 5.34
C GLY A 401 -1.84 0.74 6.21
N PHE A 402 -0.79 -0.07 6.12
CA PHE A 402 -0.63 -1.26 6.96
C PHE A 402 -0.01 -0.88 8.31
N CYS A 403 -0.69 -1.28 9.38
CA CYS A 403 -0.25 -1.09 10.77
C CYS A 403 -0.11 -2.45 11.45
N TYR A 404 0.84 -2.57 12.38
CA TYR A 404 1.04 -3.77 13.16
C TYR A 404 1.59 -3.47 14.54
N VAL A 405 1.16 -4.23 15.53
CA VAL A 405 1.82 -4.34 16.83
C VAL A 405 2.12 -5.82 17.09
N GLY A 406 3.38 -6.14 17.36
CA GLY A 406 3.88 -7.49 17.56
C GLY A 406 4.72 -7.62 18.81
N ALA A 407 4.75 -8.82 19.38
CA ALA A 407 5.73 -9.20 20.39
C ALA A 407 6.70 -10.26 19.85
N TYR A 408 7.86 -10.35 20.49
CA TYR A 408 8.90 -11.34 20.20
C TYR A 408 9.50 -11.80 21.53
N GLN A 409 9.73 -13.10 21.70
CA GLN A 409 10.28 -13.65 22.94
C GLN A 409 11.28 -14.80 22.69
N GLU A 410 12.56 -14.53 22.94
CA GLU A 410 13.64 -15.50 22.84
C GLU A 410 14.63 -15.31 24.00
N ASN A 411 15.22 -16.40 24.51
CA ASN A 411 16.29 -16.38 25.51
C ASN A 411 16.01 -15.55 26.79
N GLY A 412 14.74 -15.40 27.16
CA GLY A 412 14.30 -14.60 28.31
C GLY A 412 14.10 -13.10 28.02
N VAL A 413 14.55 -12.61 26.87
CA VAL A 413 14.24 -11.27 26.37
C VAL A 413 12.81 -11.26 25.83
N THR A 414 12.08 -10.17 26.05
CA THR A 414 10.76 -9.94 25.42
C THR A 414 10.73 -8.53 24.84
N LEU A 415 10.46 -8.44 23.55
CA LEU A 415 10.39 -7.19 22.79
C LEU A 415 8.96 -6.94 22.32
N ILE A 416 8.58 -5.67 22.19
CA ILE A 416 7.32 -5.27 21.55
C ILE A 416 7.66 -4.20 20.51
N ALA A 417 7.14 -4.37 19.31
CA ALA A 417 7.32 -3.44 18.20
C ALA A 417 5.97 -3.01 17.62
N ALA A 418 5.81 -1.72 17.36
CA ALA A 418 4.73 -1.17 16.54
C ALA A 418 5.31 -0.57 15.26
N VAL A 419 4.60 -0.76 14.15
CA VAL A 419 4.85 -0.13 12.84
C VAL A 419 3.53 0.39 12.27
N MET A 420 3.52 1.61 11.72
CA MET A 420 2.32 2.27 11.19
C MET A 420 2.61 2.99 9.88
N GLY A 421 1.58 3.18 9.04
CA GLY A 421 1.74 3.83 7.73
C GLY A 421 2.53 2.99 6.72
N GLY A 422 2.59 1.67 6.90
CA GLY A 422 3.32 0.76 6.03
C GLY A 422 2.68 0.65 4.64
N ARG A 423 3.49 0.79 3.60
CA ARG A 423 3.06 0.80 2.19
C ARG A 423 2.58 -0.57 1.67
N GLY A 424 2.93 -1.64 2.39
CA GLY A 424 2.50 -3.00 2.11
C GLY A 424 2.78 -3.91 3.30
N ARG A 425 1.97 -4.96 3.45
CA ARG A 425 2.10 -5.95 4.53
C ARG A 425 3.51 -6.52 4.62
N ASN A 426 4.05 -6.99 3.50
CA ASN A 426 5.36 -7.63 3.41
C ASN A 426 6.51 -6.70 3.85
N MET A 427 6.39 -5.39 3.57
CA MET A 427 7.36 -4.38 4.03
C MET A 427 7.32 -4.20 5.55
N ALA A 428 6.13 -4.19 6.15
CA ALA A 428 5.98 -4.17 7.60
C ALA A 428 6.51 -5.47 8.26
N TRP A 429 6.41 -6.62 7.58
CA TRP A 429 7.04 -7.87 8.02
C TRP A 429 8.57 -7.77 8.01
N THR A 430 9.16 -7.20 6.96
CA THR A 430 10.61 -6.89 6.89
C THR A 430 11.03 -5.95 8.01
N ASP A 431 10.27 -4.87 8.27
CA ASP A 431 10.54 -3.92 9.35
C ASP A 431 10.52 -4.61 10.73
N LEU A 432 9.50 -5.42 11.04
CA LEU A 432 9.43 -6.16 12.30
C LEU A 432 10.61 -7.12 12.48
N ARG A 433 11.01 -7.85 11.42
CA ARG A 433 12.18 -8.74 11.44
C ARG A 433 13.45 -7.97 11.82
N ARG A 434 13.65 -6.80 11.21
CA ARG A 434 14.78 -5.90 11.49
C ARG A 434 14.74 -5.36 12.92
N LEU A 435 13.59 -4.85 13.35
CA LEU A 435 13.39 -4.31 14.70
C LEU A 435 13.68 -5.36 15.77
N PHE A 436 13.16 -6.58 15.64
CA PHE A 436 13.43 -7.64 16.63
C PHE A 436 14.90 -8.09 16.60
N ALA A 437 15.53 -8.22 15.43
CA ALA A 437 16.96 -8.54 15.33
C ALA A 437 17.86 -7.47 15.98
N TYR A 438 17.58 -6.19 15.74
CA TYR A 438 18.26 -5.07 16.40
C TYR A 438 18.07 -5.10 17.92
N GLY A 439 16.83 -5.29 18.38
CA GLY A 439 16.52 -5.34 19.82
C GLY A 439 17.21 -6.50 20.54
N MET A 440 17.35 -7.66 19.88
CA MET A 440 18.10 -8.79 20.45
C MET A 440 19.60 -8.49 20.57
N GLN A 441 20.22 -7.82 19.60
CA GLN A 441 21.61 -7.36 19.75
C GLN A 441 21.76 -6.36 20.90
N LYS A 442 20.91 -5.32 20.95
CA LYS A 442 20.98 -4.28 21.99
C LYS A 442 20.79 -4.84 23.40
N THR A 443 19.88 -5.79 23.59
CA THR A 443 19.66 -6.43 24.90
C THR A 443 20.79 -7.38 25.29
N ALA A 444 21.47 -8.00 24.33
CA ALA A 444 22.68 -8.79 24.57
C ALA A 444 23.88 -7.93 24.98
N GLU A 445 24.08 -6.75 24.35
CA GLU A 445 25.12 -5.78 24.72
C GLU A 445 24.96 -5.28 26.18
N ILE A 446 23.72 -5.02 26.62
CA ILE A 446 23.41 -4.53 27.98
C ILE A 446 23.61 -5.62 29.06
N SER A 447 23.71 -6.89 28.66
CA SER A 447 23.84 -8.04 29.57
C SER A 447 25.29 -8.51 29.79
N GLN A 448 26.28 -7.79 29.24
CA GLN A 448 27.72 -8.04 29.37
C GLN A 448 28.41 -6.96 30.21
#